data_AF-A0A6C2UGI9-F1
#
_entry.id   AF-A0A6C2UGI9-F1
#
_cell.length_a   1.000
_cell.length_b   1.000
_cell.length_c   1.000
_cell.angle_alpha   90.00
_cell.angle_beta   90.00
_cell.angle_gamma   90.00
#
_symmetry.space_group_name_H-M   'P 1'
#
loop_
_entity.id
_entity.type
_entity.pdbx_description
1 polymer ?
#
loop_
_entity_poly.entity_id
_entity_poly.type
_entity_poly.pdbx_seq_one_letter_code
_entity_poly.pdbx_strand_id
1 'polypeptide(L)' 'MNEAFWKNFPPIHDFDCVEMKRRAQLRIYEETRGMSPKEIVNYFKTKEESRAPIAVCETPPTYETTANETKEP' A
#
# COMPACT_ATOMS: atom_id res chain seq x y z
N MET A 1 5.38 -15.20 -4.72
CA MET A 1 5.64 -14.33 -5.89
C MET A 1 6.35 -15.16 -6.94
N ASN A 2 5.95 -15.07 -8.21
CA ASN A 2 6.51 -15.86 -9.32
C ASN A 2 7.49 -15.02 -10.17
N GLU A 3 8.22 -15.65 -11.09
CA GLU A 3 9.18 -14.96 -11.95
C GLU A 3 8.54 -13.90 -12.85
N ALA A 4 7.30 -14.13 -13.31
CA ALA A 4 6.54 -13.19 -14.13
C ALA A 4 6.27 -11.86 -13.39
N PHE A 5 6.05 -11.91 -12.07
CA PHE A 5 5.89 -10.72 -11.24
C PHE A 5 7.17 -9.87 -11.19
N TRP A 6 8.32 -10.49 -10.94
CA TRP A 6 9.61 -9.79 -10.83
C TRP A 6 10.13 -9.25 -12.17
N LYS A 7 9.69 -9.81 -13.30
CA LYS A 7 9.97 -9.27 -14.64
C LYS A 7 9.34 -7.89 -14.85
N ASN A 8 8.15 -7.67 -14.31
CA ASN A 8 7.42 -6.39 -14.45
C ASN A 8 7.77 -5.41 -13.31
N PHE A 9 8.17 -5.91 -12.14
CA PHE A 9 8.53 -5.11 -10.98
C PHE A 9 9.89 -5.57 -10.43
N PRO A 10 11.00 -5.21 -11.11
CA PRO A 10 12.32 -5.63 -10.65
C PRO A 10 12.58 -5.10 -9.24
N PRO A 11 13.24 -5.88 -8.36
CA PRO A 11 13.61 -5.42 -7.04
C PRO A 11 14.52 -4.20 -7.16
N ILE A 12 14.17 -3.12 -6.47
CA ILE A 12 15.01 -1.93 -6.40
C ILE A 12 16.11 -2.25 -5.38
N HIS A 13 17.29 -2.58 -5.89
CA HIS A 13 18.48 -2.72 -5.06
C HIS A 13 18.74 -1.40 -4.33
N ASP A 14 19.10 -1.49 -3.05
CA ASP A 14 19.35 -0.36 -2.13
C ASP A 14 18.12 0.43 -1.66
N PHE A 15 16.89 -0.01 -2.00
CA PHE A 15 15.68 0.60 -1.45
C PHE A 15 15.34 0.06 -0.05
N ASP A 16 15.60 0.88 0.97
CA ASP A 16 15.20 0.58 2.34
C ASP A 16 13.73 0.98 2.59
N CYS A 17 12.84 -0.02 2.43
CA CYS A 17 11.42 0.19 2.67
C CYS A 17 11.08 0.44 4.16
N VAL A 18 11.92 0.03 5.10
CA VAL A 18 11.71 0.23 6.54
C VAL A 18 11.99 1.69 6.88
N GLU A 19 13.13 2.22 6.43
CA GLU A 19 13.50 3.61 6.65
C GLU A 19 12.54 4.57 5.93
N MET A 20 12.12 4.26 4.70
CA MET A 20 11.09 5.03 4.01
C MET A 20 9.81 5.11 4.85
N LYS A 21 9.30 3.96 5.32
CA LYS A 21 8.06 3.92 6.11
C LYS A 21 8.21 4.67 7.43
N ARG A 22 9.34 4.52 8.11
CA ARG A 22 9.64 5.23 9.36
C ARG A 22 9.57 6.75 9.15
N ARG A 23 10.21 7.27 8.10
CA ARG A 23 10.18 8.71 7.78
C ARG A 23 8.76 9.20 7.47
N ALA A 24 8.00 8.43 6.69
CA ALA A 24 6.62 8.78 6.37
C ALA A 24 5.73 8.83 7.62
N GLN A 25 5.85 7.84 8.50
CA GLN A 25 5.11 7.79 9.77
C GLN A 25 5.47 8.96 10.69
N LEU A 26 6.76 9.32 10.80
CA LEU A 26 7.20 10.46 11.60
C LEU A 26 6.56 11.77 11.12
N ARG A 27 6.56 12.01 9.80
CA ARG A 27 5.94 13.21 9.21
C ARG A 27 4.44 13.26 9.48
N ILE A 28 3.73 12.15 9.27
CA ILE A 28 2.29 12.07 9.57
C ILE A 28 2.04 12.39 11.04
N TYR A 29 2.86 11.85 11.95
CA TYR A 29 2.74 12.14 13.38
C TYR A 29 2.99 13.62 13.68
N GLU A 30 4.04 14.23 13.13
CA GLU A 30 4.34 15.66 13.33
C GLU A 30 3.26 16.57 12.76
N GLU A 31 2.64 16.20 11.64
CA GLU A 31 1.55 16.96 11.02
C GLU A 31 0.23 16.81 11.79
N THR A 32 0.01 15.68 12.47
CA THR A 32 -1.28 15.37 13.13
C THR A 32 -1.24 15.42 14.65
N ARG A 33 -0.07 15.60 15.27
CA ARG A 33 0.05 15.67 16.73
C ARG A 33 -0.78 16.84 17.29
N GLY A 34 -1.66 16.53 18.24
CA GLY A 34 -2.53 17.53 18.86
C GLY A 34 -3.85 17.76 18.13
N MET A 35 -4.08 17.14 16.97
CA MET A 35 -5.39 17.10 16.33
C MET A 35 -6.35 16.19 17.10
N SER A 36 -7.62 16.59 17.14
CA SER A 36 -8.71 15.71 17.55
C SER A 36 -8.93 14.60 16.51
N PRO A 37 -9.60 13.49 16.88
CA PRO A 37 -9.90 12.42 15.93
C PRO A 37 -10.64 12.89 14.67
N LYS A 38 -11.54 13.87 14.79
CA LYS A 38 -12.28 14.43 13.66
C LYS A 38 -11.36 15.20 12.69
N GLU A 39 -10.41 15.95 13.23
CA GLU A 39 -9.43 16.69 12.44
C GLU A 39 -8.47 15.75 11.72
N ILE A 40 -8.06 14.65 12.36
CA ILE A 40 -7.24 13.61 11.73
C ILE A 40 -7.96 13.00 10.52
N VAL A 41 -9.24 12.65 10.65
CA VAL A 41 -10.04 12.11 9.54
C VAL A 41 -10.13 13.13 8.40
N ASN A 42 -10.32 14.41 8.72
CA ASN A 42 -10.41 15.46 7.72
C ASN A 42 -9.06 15.72 7.02
N TYR A 43 -7.96 15.64 7.76
CA TYR A 43 -6.60 15.71 7.22
C TYR A 43 -6.38 14.63 6.15
N PHE A 44 -6.75 13.38 6.41
CA PHE A 44 -6.57 12.32 5.42
C PHE A 44 -7.49 12.45 4.20
N LYS A 45 -8.75 12.87 4.39
CA LYS A 45 -9.68 13.11 3.27
C LYS A 45 -9.18 14.19 2.32
N THR A 46 -8.75 15.32 2.85
CA THR A 46 -8.22 16.43 2.03
C THR A 46 -6.95 16.05 1.28
N LYS A 47 -6.06 15.26 1.90
CA LYS A 47 -4.86 14.73 1.23
C LYS A 47 -5.22 13.76 0.11
N GLU A 48 -6.24 12.93 0.28
CA GLU A 48 -6.74 12.02 -0.74
C GLU A 48 -7.37 12.77 -1.93
N GLU A 49 -8.21 13.76 -1.66
CA GLU A 49 -8.82 14.63 -2.68
C GLU A 49 -7.77 15.44 -3.48
N SER A 50 -6.66 15.80 -2.86
CA SER A 50 -5.55 16.51 -3.53
C SER A 50 -4.64 15.61 -4.37
N ARG A 51 -4.81 14.28 -4.29
CA ARG A 51 -3.97 13.33 -5.03
C ARG A 51 -4.47 13.24 -6.47
N ALA A 52 -3.57 13.40 -7.44
CA ALA A 52 -3.86 13.09 -8.83
C ALA A 52 -4.44 11.66 -8.92
N PRO A 53 -5.43 11.40 -9.80
CA PRO A 53 -5.99 10.06 -9.94
C PRO A 53 -4.84 9.08 -10.15
N ILE A 54 -4.72 8.12 -9.22
CA ILE A 54 -3.87 6.97 -9.45
C ILE A 54 -4.44 6.35 -10.71
N ALA A 55 -3.64 6.22 -11.77
CA ALA A 55 -4.01 5.37 -12.89
C ALA A 55 -4.23 3.99 -12.28
N VAL A 56 -5.50 3.65 -12.06
CA VAL A 56 -5.88 2.33 -11.60
C VAL A 56 -5.32 1.42 -12.66
N CYS A 57 -4.36 0.56 -12.31
CA CYS A 57 -4.02 -0.55 -13.18
C CYS A 57 -5.34 -1.29 -13.40
N GLU A 58 -5.92 -1.12 -14.60
CA GLU A 58 -7.18 -1.74 -14.98
C GLU A 58 -6.94 -3.25 -15.03
N THR A 59 -7.09 -3.89 -13.88
CA THR A 59 -7.51 -5.26 -13.62
C THR A 59 -6.97 -5.68 -12.23
N PRO A 60 -7.82 -6.10 -11.29
CA PRO A 60 -7.32 -6.86 -10.15
C PRO A 60 -6.65 -8.13 -10.68
N PRO A 61 -5.46 -8.52 -10.18
CA PRO A 61 -4.91 -9.82 -10.54
C PRO A 61 -5.91 -10.88 -10.09
N THR A 62 -6.43 -11.67 -11.04
CA THR A 62 -7.20 -12.86 -10.74
C THR A 62 -6.26 -13.82 -10.04
N TYR A 63 -6.25 -13.83 -8.71
CA TYR A 63 -5.69 -14.96 -7.99
C TYR A 63 -6.69 -16.10 -8.18
N GLU A 64 -6.32 -17.10 -8.97
CA GLU A 64 -7.08 -18.35 -9.00
C GLU A 64 -6.96 -18.97 -7.62
N THR A 65 -8.04 -18.91 -6.85
CA THR A 65 -8.25 -19.75 -5.67
C THR A 65 -8.34 -21.18 -6.18
N THR A 66 -7.21 -21.86 -6.33
CA THR A 66 -7.19 -23.31 -6.37
C THR A 66 -7.48 -23.78 -4.95
N ALA A 67 -8.76 -24.05 -4.71
CA ALA A 67 -9.22 -24.78 -3.55
C ALA A 67 -8.50 -26.14 -3.55
N ASN A 68 -7.49 -26.29 -2.70
CA ASN A 68 -7.01 -27.61 -2.34
C ASN A 68 -8.07 -28.23 -1.41
N GLU A 69 -9.10 -28.84 -2.00
CA GLU A 69 -9.83 -29.92 -1.36
C GLU A 69 -8.84 -31.08 -1.19
N THR A 70 -8.10 -31.09 -0.08
CA THR A 70 -7.49 -32.32 0.40
C THR A 70 -8.59 -33.19 0.95
N LYS A 71 -9.13 -34.01 0.05
CA LYS A 71 -9.90 -35.21 0.37
C LYS A 71 -9.00 -36.20 1.11
N GLU A 72 -9.65 -36.96 2.00
CA GLU A 72 -9.24 -38.25 2.62
C GLU A 72 -8.78 -38.23 4.07
N PRO A 73 -9.01 -39.32 4.82
CA PRO A 73 -9.54 -40.64 4.41
C PRO A 73 -11.04 -40.88 4.67
#